data_AF-A0A1V5NCP5-F1
#
_entry.id   AF-A0A1V5NCP5-F1
#
_cell.length_a   1.000
_cell.length_b   1.000
_cell.length_c   1.000
_cell.angle_alpha   90.00
_cell.angle_beta   90.00
_cell.angle_gamma   90.00
#
_symmetry.space_group_name_H-M   'P 1'
#
loop_
_entity.id
_entity.type
_entity.pdbx_description
1 polymer ?
#
loop_
_entity_poly.entity_id
_entity_poly.type
_entity_poly.pdbx_seq_one_letter_code
_entity_poly.pdbx_strand_id
1 'polypeptide(L)' 'MPLMTGIDLIKKIRTVQELAALPVIVLTARGFAIEEDLQEKLNITKFLSKPFSPKELLAHVEHSIGQTAGK' A
#
# COMPACT_ATOMS: atom_id res chain seq x y z
N MET A 1 2.16 13.66 -7.46
CA MET A 1 0.82 13.73 -8.07
C MET A 1 0.26 15.12 -7.73
N PRO A 2 0.03 16.00 -8.72
CA PRO A 2 -0.31 17.40 -8.45
C PRO A 2 -1.78 17.64 -8.03
N LEU A 3 -2.67 16.65 -8.15
CA LEU A 3 -4.12 16.81 -7.91
C LEU A 3 -4.68 15.93 -6.77
N MET A 4 -3.95 14.89 -6.36
CA MET A 4 -4.41 13.93 -5.35
C MET A 4 -3.21 13.27 -4.68
N THR A 5 -3.34 12.91 -3.40
CA THR A 5 -2.30 12.14 -2.72
C THR A 5 -2.44 10.64 -3.03
N GLY A 6 -1.39 9.86 -2.78
CA GLY A 6 -1.49 8.40 -2.84
C GLY A 6 -2.53 7.84 -1.87
N ILE A 7 -2.80 8.54 -0.76
CA ILE A 7 -3.80 8.12 0.23
C ILE A 7 -5.23 8.36 -0.28
N ASP A 8 -5.46 9.49 -0.95
CA ASP A 8 -6.77 9.75 -1.58
C ASP A 8 -7.09 8.75 -2.68
N LEU A 9 -6.07 8.32 -3.43
CA LEU A 9 -6.21 7.22 -4.39
C LEU A 9 -6.66 5.93 -3.69
N ILE A 10 -5.99 5.54 -2.61
CA ILE A 10 -6.29 4.30 -1.90
C ILE A 10 -7.70 4.36 -1.33
N LYS A 11 -8.11 5.48 -0.72
CA LYS A 11 -9.48 5.69 -0.26
C LYS A 11 -10.50 5.45 -1.37
N LYS A 12 -10.26 6.00 -2.57
CA LYS A 12 -11.13 5.75 -3.74
C LYS A 12 -11.13 4.28 -4.16
N ILE A 13 -9.97 3.64 -4.23
CA ILE A 13 -9.87 2.20 -4.56
C ILE A 13 -10.69 1.36 -3.57
N ARG A 14 -10.67 1.69 -2.27
CA ARG A 14 -11.45 0.96 -1.25
C ARG A 14 -12.96 1.15 -1.36
N THR A 15 -13.44 2.18 -2.06
CA THR A 15 -14.88 2.33 -2.36
C THR A 15 -15.36 1.41 -3.49
N VAL A 16 -14.44 0.86 -4.29
CA VAL A 16 -14.77 -0.08 -5.37
C VAL A 16 -14.72 -1.50 -4.81
N GLN A 17 -15.87 -2.16 -4.73
CA GLN A 17 -16.01 -3.48 -4.07
C GLN A 17 -15.07 -4.54 -4.65
N GLU A 18 -14.90 -4.56 -5.97
CA GLU A 18 -14.01 -5.49 -6.68
C GLU A 18 -12.52 -5.28 -6.35
N LEU A 19 -12.14 -4.09 -5.89
CA LEU A 19 -10.76 -3.72 -5.57
C LEU A 19 -10.51 -3.56 -4.07
N ALA A 20 -11.53 -3.75 -3.23
CA ALA A 20 -11.44 -3.53 -1.79
C ALA A 20 -10.37 -4.43 -1.14
N ALA A 21 -10.21 -5.66 -1.64
CA ALA A 21 -9.23 -6.63 -1.14
C ALA A 21 -7.81 -6.47 -1.74
N LEU A 22 -7.62 -5.60 -2.74
CA LEU A 22 -6.35 -5.47 -3.44
C LEU A 22 -5.23 -5.03 -2.48
N PRO A 23 -4.14 -5.81 -2.30
CA PRO A 23 -3.01 -5.38 -1.49
C PRO A 23 -2.36 -4.12 -2.06
N VAL A 24 -1.94 -3.21 -1.18
CA VAL A 24 -1.33 -1.94 -1.58
C VAL A 24 0.01 -1.78 -0.88
N ILE A 25 1.05 -1.47 -1.67
CA ILE A 25 2.37 -1.07 -1.18
C ILE A 25 2.56 0.42 -1.47
N VAL A 26 2.82 1.23 -0.45
CA VAL A 26 3.02 2.67 -0.57
C VAL A 26 4.50 3.00 -0.54
N LEU A 27 5.00 3.60 -1.61
CA LEU A 27 6.37 4.09 -1.71
C LEU A 27 6.42 5.56 -1.27
N THR A 28 7.11 5.87 -0.18
CA THR A 28 7.15 7.22 0.38
C THR A 28 8.57 7.79 0.50
N ALA A 29 8.70 9.12 0.60
CA ALA A 29 9.97 9.75 0.95
C ALA A 29 10.28 9.59 2.45
N ARG A 30 11.56 9.69 2.85
CA ARG A 30 11.93 9.62 4.27
C ARG A 30 11.14 10.64 5.09
N GLY A 31 10.65 10.21 6.26
CA GLY A 31 9.96 11.07 7.23
C GLY A 31 8.43 11.11 7.11
N PHE A 32 7.83 10.41 6.15
CA PHE A 32 6.37 10.29 6.08
C PHE A 32 5.90 9.09 6.90
N ALA A 33 5.35 9.37 8.07
CA ALA A 33 4.66 8.38 8.91
C ALA A 33 3.14 8.54 8.72
N ILE A 34 2.45 7.41 8.59
CA ILE A 34 0.99 7.35 8.66
C ILE A 34 0.63 6.61 9.93
N GLU A 35 -0.42 7.10 10.60
CA GLU A 35 -0.99 6.47 11.79
C GLU A 35 -1.36 5.01 11.50
N GLU A 36 -1.03 4.10 12.42
CA GLU A 36 -1.27 2.66 12.26
C GLU A 36 -2.75 2.35 11.99
N ASP A 37 -3.67 3.06 12.65
CA ASP A 37 -5.11 2.94 12.45
C ASP A 37 -5.54 3.28 11.00
N LEU A 38 -4.95 4.31 10.39
CA LEU A 38 -5.22 4.65 9.00
C LEU A 38 -4.64 3.59 8.05
N GLN A 39 -3.53 2.97 8.43
CA GLN A 39 -2.89 1.87 7.70
C GLN A 39 -3.81 0.65 7.61
N GLU A 40 -4.37 0.24 8.74
CA GLU A 40 -5.30 -0.90 8.83
C GLU A 40 -6.60 -0.62 8.08
N LYS A 41 -7.21 0.56 8.29
CA LYS A 41 -8.45 0.96 7.60
C LYS A 41 -8.33 0.97 6.09
N LEU A 42 -7.14 1.30 5.58
CA LEU A 42 -6.88 1.36 4.14
C LEU A 42 -6.34 0.05 3.58
N ASN A 43 -6.24 -1.01 4.39
CA ASN A 43 -5.68 -2.31 4.00
C ASN A 43 -4.34 -2.13 3.26
N ILE A 44 -3.44 -1.32 3.82
CA ILE A 44 -2.12 -1.09 3.24
C ILE A 44 -1.18 -2.17 3.76
N THR A 45 -0.63 -2.97 2.84
CA THR A 45 0.23 -4.11 3.16
C THR A 45 1.61 -3.65 3.63
N LYS A 46 2.16 -2.59 3.03
CA LYS A 46 3.50 -2.11 3.38
C LYS A 46 3.72 -0.65 3.01
N PHE A 47 4.39 0.08 3.89
CA PHE A 47 5.08 1.33 3.57
C PHE A 47 6.55 1.07 3.33
N LEU A 48 7.07 1.59 2.22
CA LEU A 48 8.48 1.47 1.86
C LEU A 48 9.06 2.87 1.65
N SER A 49 10.02 3.24 2.50
CA SER A 49 10.71 4.52 2.39
C SER A 49 11.78 4.49 1.30
N LYS A 50 11.87 5.55 0.51
CA LYS A 50 12.93 5.74 -0.48
C LYS A 50 14.22 6.24 0.20
N PRO A 51 15.41 5.83 -0.28
CA PRO A 51 15.64 4.84 -1.35
C PRO A 51 15.37 3.41 -0.85
N PHE A 52 14.86 2.56 -1.75
CA PHE A 52 14.62 1.14 -1.47
C PHE A 52 15.34 0.26 -2.51
N SER A 53 15.58 -1.00 -2.16
CA SER A 53 16.18 -1.96 -3.09
C SER A 53 15.10 -2.60 -3.98
N PRO A 54 15.34 -2.76 -5.30
CA PRO A 54 14.43 -3.52 -6.16
C PRO A 54 14.18 -4.96 -5.66
N LYS A 55 15.19 -5.60 -5.05
CA LYS A 55 15.05 -6.95 -4.48
C LYS A 55 14.10 -6.98 -3.29
N GLU A 56 14.16 -5.96 -2.43
CA GLU A 56 13.27 -5.82 -1.29
C GLU A 56 11.83 -5.57 -1.74
N LEU A 57 11.64 -4.69 -2.73
CA LEU A 57 10.31 -4.44 -3.31
C LEU A 57 9.73 -5.72 -3.92
N LEU A 58 10.51 -6.48 -4.68
CA LEU A 58 10.06 -7.73 -5.29
C LEU A 58 9.60 -8.74 -4.23
N ALA A 59 10.39 -8.94 -3.16
CA ALA A 59 10.01 -9.82 -2.07
C ALA A 59 8.68 -9.41 -1.40
N HIS A 60 8.44 -8.10 -1.24
CA HIS A 60 7.16 -7.60 -0.73
C HIS A 60 5.99 -7.85 -1.69
N VAL A 61 6.20 -7.69 -2.99
CA VAL A 61 5.18 -7.99 -4.01
C VAL A 61 4.83 -9.47 -3.98
N GLU A 62 5.83 -10.36 -4.03
CA GLU A 62 5.65 -11.82 -3.99
C GLU A 62 4.90 -12.26 -2.73
N HIS A 63 5.24 -11.68 -1.59
CA HIS A 63 4.53 -11.95 -0.33
C HIS A 63 3.07 -11.48 -0.37
N SER A 64 2.81 -10.30 -0.94
CA SER A 64 1.47 -9.70 -0.99
C SER A 64 0.51 -10.48 -1.90
N ILE A 65 0.99 -10.96 -3.05
CA ILE A 65 0.18 -11.77 -3.97
C ILE A 65 -0.10 -13.17 -3.39
N GLY A 66 0.86 -13.76 -2.66
CA GLY A 66 0.70 -15.06 -2.02
C GLY A 66 -0.32 -15.05 -0.87
N GLN A 67 -0.46 -13.93 -0.16
CA GLN A 67 -1.47 -13.78 0.90
C GLN A 67 -2.89 -13.56 0.39
N THR A 68 -3.06 -13.10 -0.86
CA THR A 68 -4.39 -12.79 -1.41
C THR A 68 -5.21 -14.07 -1.69
N ALA A 69 -4.57 -15.24 -1.71
CA ALA A 69 -5.22 -16.55 -1.88
C ALA A 69 -5.66 -17.20 -0.55
N GLY A 70 -5.49 -16.53 0.60
CA GLY A 70 -5.72 -17.09 1.92
C GLY A 70 -6.55 -16.20 2.83
N LYS A 71 -7.78 -15.86 2.44
CA LYS A 71 -8.85 -15.48 3.35
C LYS A 71 -10.23 -15.55 2.70
#